data_AF-A0A9C7UU70-F1
#
_entry.id   AF-A0A9C7UU70-F1
#
_cell.length_a   1.000
_cell.length_b   1.000
_cell.length_c   1.000
_cell.angle_alpha   90.00
_cell.angle_beta   90.00
_cell.angle_gamma   90.00
#
_symmetry.space_group_name_H-M   'P 1'
#
loop_
_entity.id
_entity.type
_entity.pdbx_description
1 polymer ?
#
loop_
_entity_poly.entity_id
_entity_poly.type
_entity_poly.pdbx_seq_one_letter_code
_entity_poly.pdbx_strand_id
1 'polypeptide(L)'
;METKDREQLYEPILLHFGENQVPKEVQKEAWNACDALVRKFKECSKKRTFSVSWACQEQLQDMTECIYQYETDEDNIRKARWKVAKEHPSAVKGYRKVKANASKAS
;
A
#
# COMPACT_ATOMS: atom_id res chain seq x y z
N MET A 1 -22.92 16.02 1.38
CA MET A 1 -22.45 14.75 0.78
C MET A 1 -20.94 14.72 0.89
N GLU A 2 -20.43 14.04 1.91
CA GLU A 2 -19.00 13.96 2.18
C GLU A 2 -18.28 13.21 1.04
N THR A 3 -17.12 13.70 0.64
CA THR A 3 -16.29 13.13 -0.43
C THR A 3 -15.89 11.67 -0.17
N LYS A 4 -15.82 11.29 1.11
CA LYS A 4 -15.51 9.93 1.59
C LYS A 4 -16.55 8.88 1.13
N ASP A 5 -17.83 9.25 1.08
CA ASP A 5 -18.91 8.37 0.65
C ASP A 5 -18.81 8.03 -0.85
N ARG A 6 -18.39 9.00 -1.68
CA ARG A 6 -18.17 8.77 -3.12
C ARG A 6 -16.93 7.92 -3.38
N GLU A 7 -15.86 8.14 -2.64
CA GLU A 7 -14.60 7.37 -2.79
C GLU A 7 -14.77 5.91 -2.33
N GLN A 8 -15.71 5.64 -1.41
CA GLN A 8 -16.14 4.30 -0.98
C GLN A 8 -17.12 3.63 -1.96
N LEU A 9 -17.86 4.39 -2.76
CA LEU A 9 -18.84 3.85 -3.72
C LEU A 9 -18.28 3.63 -5.13
N TYR A 10 -17.24 4.36 -5.54
CA TYR A 10 -16.65 4.28 -6.88
C TYR A 10 -15.17 3.94 -6.83
N GLU A 11 -14.70 3.16 -7.80
CA GLU A 11 -13.28 2.87 -8.02
C GLU A 11 -12.90 3.20 -9.46
N PRO A 12 -11.77 3.90 -9.69
CA PRO A 12 -11.30 4.17 -11.04
C PRO A 12 -10.89 2.87 -11.75
N ILE A 13 -11.39 2.69 -12.96
CA ILE A 13 -10.92 1.65 -13.88
C ILE A 13 -9.68 2.23 -14.57
N LEU A 14 -8.51 1.71 -14.23
CA LEU A 14 -7.26 2.15 -14.85
C LEU A 14 -6.99 1.34 -16.13
N LEU A 15 -6.32 1.96 -17.08
CA LEU A 15 -5.70 1.29 -18.21
C LEU A 15 -4.48 0.48 -17.73
N HIS A 16 -3.96 -0.41 -18.57
CA HIS A 16 -2.82 -1.28 -18.22
C HIS A 16 -1.62 -0.51 -17.63
N PHE A 17 -1.30 0.65 -18.20
CA PHE A 17 -0.26 1.53 -17.67
C PHE A 17 -0.55 1.97 -16.23
N GLY A 18 -1.78 2.42 -15.93
CA GLY A 18 -2.16 2.85 -14.59
C GLY A 18 -2.20 1.68 -13.59
N GLU A 19 -2.71 0.52 -14.00
CA GLU A 19 -2.70 -0.70 -13.16
C GLU A 19 -1.27 -1.10 -12.76
N ASN A 20 -0.28 -0.94 -13.65
CA ASN A 20 1.13 -1.22 -13.33
C ASN A 20 1.77 -0.21 -12.35
N GLN A 21 1.15 0.96 -12.15
CA GLN A 21 1.63 1.97 -11.20
C GLN A 21 1.05 1.76 -9.81
N VAL A 22 -0.15 1.17 -9.69
CA VAL A 22 -0.80 0.86 -8.40
C VAL A 22 0.14 0.10 -7.45
N PRO A 23 0.76 -1.04 -7.81
CA PRO A 23 1.62 -1.77 -6.87
C PRO A 23 2.83 -0.95 -6.44
N LYS A 24 3.36 -0.07 -7.30
CA LYS A 24 4.49 0.79 -6.96
C LYS A 24 4.10 1.84 -5.92
N GLU A 25 2.92 2.44 -6.09
CA GLU A 25 2.40 3.42 -5.12
C GLU A 25 2.05 2.75 -3.79
N VAL A 26 1.40 1.57 -3.81
CA VAL A 26 1.13 0.79 -2.59
C VAL A 26 2.44 0.45 -1.87
N GLN A 27 3.42 -0.06 -2.59
CA GLN A 27 4.72 -0.41 -2.03
C GLN A 27 5.39 0.82 -1.41
N LYS A 28 5.42 1.95 -2.12
CA LYS A 28 5.99 3.21 -1.62
C LYS A 28 5.32 3.68 -0.33
N GLU A 29 3.99 3.58 -0.24
CA GLU A 29 3.27 3.89 0.99
C GLU A 29 3.55 2.89 2.11
N ALA A 30 3.62 1.60 1.79
CA ALA A 30 3.95 0.54 2.74
C ALA A 30 5.32 0.80 3.39
N TRP A 31 6.34 1.16 2.60
CA TRP A 31 7.66 1.50 3.12
C TRP A 31 7.63 2.71 4.07
N ASN A 32 6.82 3.73 3.76
CA ASN A 32 6.67 4.90 4.62
C ASN A 32 5.92 4.57 5.92
N ALA A 33 4.87 3.75 5.85
CA ALA A 33 4.11 3.31 7.02
C ALA A 33 4.95 2.40 7.94
N CYS A 34 5.74 1.51 7.35
CA CYS A 34 6.61 0.57 8.05
C CYS A 34 8.01 1.14 8.35
N ASP A 35 8.27 2.44 8.17
CA ASP A 35 9.60 3.05 8.35
C ASP A 35 10.19 2.78 9.75
N ALA A 36 9.35 2.73 10.78
CA ALA A 36 9.78 2.39 12.14
C ALA A 36 10.44 0.99 12.22
N LEU A 37 9.90 0.00 11.51
CA LEU A 37 10.45 -1.36 11.46
C LEU A 37 11.71 -1.41 10.57
N VAL A 38 11.70 -0.68 9.46
CA VAL A 38 12.87 -0.50 8.60
C VAL A 38 14.03 0.11 9.39
N ARG A 39 13.76 1.07 10.28
CA ARG A 39 14.78 1.67 11.16
C ARG A 39 15.36 0.67 12.15
N LYS A 40 14.54 -0.16 12.78
CA LYS A 40 15.02 -1.24 13.67
C LYS A 40 15.90 -2.24 12.91
N PHE A 41 15.50 -2.64 11.71
CA PHE A 41 16.30 -3.50 10.85
C PHE A 41 17.64 -2.86 10.47
N LYS A 42 17.63 -1.56 10.11
CA LYS A 42 18.85 -0.78 9.82
C LYS A 42 19.76 -0.67 11.04
N GLU A 43 19.22 -0.47 12.23
CA GLU A 43 20.00 -0.41 13.48
C GLU A 43 20.66 -1.76 13.79
N CYS A 44 19.95 -2.87 13.57
CA CYS A 44 20.51 -4.21 13.72
C CYS A 44 21.61 -4.48 12.68
N SER A 45 21.38 -4.10 11.43
CA SER A 45 22.33 -4.27 10.32
C SER A 45 23.59 -3.41 10.47
N LYS A 46 23.47 -2.20 11.03
CA LYS A 46 24.63 -1.32 11.27
C LYS A 46 25.62 -1.90 12.27
N LYS A 47 25.14 -2.69 13.23
CA LYS A 47 25.98 -3.27 14.29
C LYS A 47 26.70 -4.55 13.85
N ARG A 48 26.33 -5.15 12.72
CA ARG A 48 26.88 -6.44 12.27
C ARG A 48 27.12 -6.45 10.77
N THR A 49 28.38 -6.62 10.35
CA THR A 49 28.78 -6.65 8.93
C THR A 49 28.72 -8.04 8.29
N PHE A 50 28.82 -9.12 9.07
CA PHE A 50 28.98 -10.48 8.54
C PHE A 50 27.86 -11.47 8.88
N SER A 51 26.94 -11.16 9.80
CA SER A 51 25.89 -12.10 10.28
C SER A 51 24.49 -11.50 10.31
N VAL A 52 24.18 -10.59 9.37
CA VAL A 52 22.90 -9.87 9.34
C VAL A 52 21.71 -10.81 9.09
N SER A 53 21.89 -11.79 8.19
CA SER A 53 20.83 -12.69 7.73
C SER A 53 20.26 -13.61 8.81
N TRP A 54 21.00 -13.89 9.88
CA TRP A 54 20.50 -14.65 11.04
C TRP A 54 20.26 -13.76 12.27
N ALA A 55 21.14 -12.79 12.53
CA ALA A 55 21.03 -11.97 13.74
C ALA A 55 19.89 -10.96 13.69
N CYS A 56 19.48 -10.56 12.49
CA CYS A 56 18.41 -9.57 12.28
C CYS A 56 17.15 -10.19 11.64
N GLN A 57 17.02 -11.52 11.71
CA GLN A 57 15.92 -12.24 11.07
C GLN A 57 14.56 -11.79 11.60
N GLU A 58 14.45 -11.59 12.92
CA GLU A 58 13.21 -11.11 13.56
C GLU A 58 12.81 -9.74 13.01
N GLN A 59 13.73 -8.77 12.98
CA GLN A 59 13.42 -7.42 12.49
C GLN A 59 13.14 -7.41 10.98
N LEU A 60 13.76 -8.33 10.22
CA LEU A 60 13.46 -8.52 8.81
C LEU A 60 12.05 -9.10 8.60
N GLN A 61 11.65 -10.08 9.42
CA GLN A 61 10.32 -10.68 9.39
C GLN A 61 9.25 -9.64 9.74
N ASP A 62 9.42 -8.90 10.83
CA ASP A 62 8.48 -7.83 11.24
C ASP A 62 8.27 -6.80 10.13
N MET A 63 9.37 -6.33 9.52
CA MET A 63 9.31 -5.36 8.43
C MET A 63 8.58 -5.92 7.20
N THR A 64 8.89 -7.16 6.82
CA THR A 64 8.30 -7.81 5.65
C THR A 64 6.82 -8.10 5.87
N GLU A 65 6.45 -8.54 7.07
CA GLU A 65 5.07 -8.78 7.46
C GLU A 65 4.24 -7.48 7.39
N CYS A 66 4.77 -6.38 7.93
CA CYS A 66 4.10 -5.07 7.85
C CYS A 66 3.84 -4.64 6.40
N ILE A 67 4.84 -4.79 5.53
CA ILE A 67 4.72 -4.44 4.10
C ILE A 67 3.68 -5.34 3.43
N TYR A 68 3.74 -6.65 3.68
CA TYR A 68 2.79 -7.60 3.12
C TYR A 68 1.36 -7.30 3.55
N GLN A 69 1.12 -7.03 4.84
CA GLN A 69 -0.19 -6.64 5.34
C GLN A 69 -0.71 -5.37 4.63
N TYR A 70 0.15 -4.38 4.41
CA TYR A 70 -0.22 -3.16 3.70
C TYR A 70 -0.55 -3.43 2.22
N GLU A 71 0.22 -4.30 1.56
CA GLU A 71 0.01 -4.68 0.16
C GLU A 71 -1.23 -5.56 -0.04
N THR A 72 -1.66 -6.32 0.97
CA THR A 72 -2.89 -7.14 0.93
C THR A 72 -4.15 -6.39 1.35
N ASP A 73 -4.02 -5.21 1.96
CA ASP A 73 -5.16 -4.44 2.43
C ASP A 73 -5.86 -3.74 1.26
N GLU A 74 -7.10 -4.18 0.98
CA GLU A 74 -7.92 -3.67 -0.11
C GLU A 74 -8.20 -2.15 -0.01
N ASP A 75 -8.31 -1.61 1.22
CA ASP A 75 -8.52 -0.17 1.40
C ASP A 75 -7.26 0.62 0.98
N ASN A 76 -6.06 0.09 1.24
CA ASN A 76 -4.80 0.71 0.81
C ASN A 76 -4.59 0.60 -0.71
N ILE A 77 -4.88 -0.57 -1.30
CA ILE A 77 -4.85 -0.73 -2.77
C ILE A 77 -5.82 0.25 -3.43
N ARG A 78 -7.03 0.41 -2.88
CA ARG A 78 -8.02 1.34 -3.40
C ARG A 78 -7.58 2.80 -3.30
N LYS A 79 -6.97 3.21 -2.17
CA LYS A 79 -6.38 4.55 -2.04
C LYS A 79 -5.27 4.78 -3.07
N ALA A 80 -4.41 3.79 -3.29
CA ALA A 80 -3.35 3.88 -4.29
C ALA A 80 -3.91 4.01 -5.73
N ARG A 81 -4.97 3.26 -6.07
CA ARG A 81 -5.70 3.42 -7.36
C ARG A 81 -6.20 4.85 -7.54
N TRP A 82 -6.76 5.45 -6.49
CA TRP A 82 -7.21 6.84 -6.52
C TRP A 82 -6.06 7.84 -6.64
N LYS A 83 -4.89 7.57 -6.05
CA LYS A 83 -3.69 8.39 -6.25
C LYS A 83 -3.19 8.33 -7.69
N VAL A 84 -3.06 7.13 -8.25
CA VAL A 84 -2.66 6.94 -9.65
C VAL A 84 -3.65 7.63 -10.60
N ALA A 85 -4.95 7.56 -10.32
CA ALA A 85 -5.97 8.28 -11.10
C ALA A 85 -5.83 9.81 -11.02
N LYS A 86 -5.40 10.35 -9.87
CA LYS A 86 -5.14 11.79 -9.68
C LYS A 86 -3.87 12.25 -10.40
N GLU A 87 -2.81 11.45 -10.36
CA GLU A 87 -1.52 11.76 -11.00
C GLU A 87 -1.53 11.55 -12.51
N HIS A 88 -2.31 10.57 -12.98
CA HIS A 88 -2.42 10.20 -14.39
C HIS A 88 -3.89 10.17 -14.84
N PRO A 89 -4.53 11.32 -15.05
CA PRO A 89 -5.92 11.38 -15.48
C PRO A 89 -6.15 10.72 -16.85
N SER A 90 -5.15 10.73 -17.73
CA SER A 90 -5.18 10.06 -19.04
C SER A 90 -5.15 8.53 -18.97
N ALA A 91 -4.73 7.96 -17.84
CA ALA A 91 -4.71 6.52 -17.61
C ALA A 91 -6.06 5.99 -17.09
N VAL A 92 -7.03 6.87 -16.82
CA VAL A 92 -8.35 6.49 -16.28
C VAL A 92 -9.30 6.22 -17.44
N LYS A 93 -9.78 4.97 -17.55
CA LYS A 93 -10.78 4.56 -18.56
C LYS A 93 -12.20 4.91 -18.14
N GLY A 94 -12.47 4.96 -16.84
CA GLY A 94 -13.78 5.27 -16.28
C GLY A 94 -13.87 4.94 -14.79
N TYR A 95 -15.07 4.85 -14.25
CA TYR A 95 -15.31 4.48 -12.85
C TYR A 95 -16.30 3.33 -12.76
N ARG A 96 -16.01 2.36 -11.89
CA ARG A 96 -16.91 1.24 -11.55
C ARG A 96 -17.54 1.50 -10.19
N LYS A 97 -18.84 1.23 -10.05
CA LYS A 97 -19.49 1.17 -8.74
C LYS A 97 -19.02 -0.08 -8.00
N VAL A 98 -18.40 0.11 -6.86
CA VAL A 98 -18.05 -0.99 -5.95
C VAL A 98 -19.23 -1.19 -5.01
N LYS A 99 -19.67 -2.43 -4.81
CA LYS A 99 -20.64 -2.71 -3.75
C LYS A 99 -19.92 -2.40 -2.44
N ALA A 100 -20.42 -1.43 -1.68
CA ALA A 100 -19.92 -1.21 -0.33
C ALA A 100 -20.09 -2.53 0.44
N ASN A 101 -18.97 -3.14 0.84
CA ASN A 101 -19.04 -4.25 1.77
C ASN A 101 -19.64 -3.69 3.06
N ALA A 102 -20.75 -4.29 3.48
CA ALA A 102 -21.53 -3.91 4.66
C ALA A 102 -20.80 -4.25 5.97
N SER A 103 -19.54 -3.84 6.10
CA SER A 103 -18.66 -4.14 7.24
C SER A 103 -18.27 -2.90 8.07
N LYS A 104 -18.88 -1.74 7.81
CA LYS A 104 -18.85 -0.59 8.75
C LYS A 104 -20.26 -0.23 9.21
N ALA A 105 -20.87 -1.17 9.93
CA ALA A 105 -21.91 -0.88 10.91
C ALA A 105 -21.36 -1.36 12.27
N SER A 106 -20.65 -0.48 12.97
CA SER A 106 -20.42 -0.54 14.41
C SER A 106 -20.47 0.88 14.94
#